data_AF-A0A7S4UIB5-F1
#
_entry.id   AF-A0A7S4UIB5-F1
#
_cell.length_a   1.000
_cell.length_b   1.000
_cell.length_c   1.000
_cell.angle_alpha   90.00
_cell.angle_beta   90.00
_cell.angle_gamma   90.00
#
_symmetry.space_group_name_H-M   'P 1'
#
loop_
_entity.id
_entity.type
_entity.pdbx_description
1 polymer ?
#
loop_
_entity_poly.entity_id
_entity_poly.type
_entity_poly.pdbx_seq_one_letter_code
_entity_poly.pdbx_strand_id
1 'polypeptide(L)'
;FLYLPHSFFPMNMKEKFPLPNLLPAGFPDFPVPTREEAGLPEEAFVYVCFNKIMKVEPSIFTSWLRILQRTPNSVLWLLSSPIEAIPQVKEYASKYRVENQIIFAPFVNTADENYVRLRL
;
A
#
# COMPACT_ATOMS: atom_id res chain seq x y z
N PHE A 1 -22.65 -25.72 -16.50
CA PHE A 1 -21.69 -24.87 -17.24
C PHE A 1 -22.22 -23.46 -17.25
N LEU A 2 -21.50 -22.50 -16.67
CA LEU A 2 -21.91 -21.10 -16.61
C LEU A 2 -21.02 -20.30 -17.58
N TYR A 3 -21.65 -19.62 -18.54
CA TYR A 3 -21.00 -18.81 -19.57
C TYR A 3 -20.92 -17.35 -19.10
N LEU A 4 -19.71 -16.79 -19.04
CA LEU A 4 -19.44 -15.40 -18.65
C LEU A 4 -18.75 -14.68 -19.82
N PRO A 5 -19.49 -13.98 -20.71
CA PRO A 5 -18.97 -13.58 -22.01
C PRO A 5 -18.04 -12.36 -22.04
N HIS A 6 -17.88 -11.60 -20.95
CA HIS A 6 -17.10 -10.36 -21.00
C HIS A 6 -16.24 -10.19 -19.74
N SER A 7 -14.93 -10.32 -19.95
CA SER A 7 -13.84 -9.94 -19.03
C SER A 7 -13.57 -10.87 -17.85
N PHE A 8 -12.84 -11.94 -18.13
CA PHE A 8 -11.81 -12.41 -17.22
C PHE A 8 -10.53 -12.57 -18.04
N PHE A 9 -9.62 -11.60 -17.95
CA PHE A 9 -8.22 -11.99 -18.02
C PHE A 9 -7.99 -12.82 -16.76
N PRO A 10 -7.69 -14.13 -16.87
CA PRO A 10 -7.21 -14.85 -15.71
C PRO A 10 -5.82 -14.29 -15.41
N MET A 11 -5.74 -13.24 -14.58
CA MET A 11 -4.54 -13.09 -13.76
C MET A 11 -4.52 -14.36 -12.93
N ASN A 12 -3.67 -15.30 -13.33
CA ASN A 12 -3.50 -16.56 -12.67
C ASN A 12 -2.89 -16.28 -11.29
N MET A 13 -3.70 -15.83 -10.32
CA MET A 13 -3.35 -15.67 -8.90
C MET A 13 -3.21 -17.04 -8.21
N LYS A 14 -2.69 -18.03 -8.93
CA LYS A 14 -2.21 -19.30 -8.38
C LYS A 14 -0.76 -19.17 -7.89
N GLU A 15 -0.19 -17.97 -7.89
CA GLU A 15 0.94 -17.69 -7.02
C GLU A 15 0.45 -17.86 -5.59
N LYS A 16 0.85 -19.00 -5.02
CA LYS A 16 0.68 -19.32 -3.61
C LYS A 16 1.34 -18.18 -2.86
N PHE A 17 0.54 -17.23 -2.38
CA PHE A 17 1.03 -16.18 -1.51
C PHE A 17 1.75 -16.88 -0.36
N PRO A 18 3.06 -16.66 -0.18
CA PRO A 18 3.72 -17.17 1.00
C PRO A 18 2.93 -16.73 2.22
N LEU A 19 2.71 -17.67 3.15
CA LEU A 19 2.24 -17.31 4.49
C LEU A 19 3.15 -16.18 5.01
N PRO A 20 2.66 -15.24 5.83
CA PRO A 20 3.38 -14.02 6.23
C PRO A 20 4.83 -14.24 6.67
N ASN A 21 5.12 -15.44 7.19
CA ASN A 21 6.41 -15.80 7.78
C ASN A 21 7.25 -16.79 6.94
N LEU A 22 6.84 -17.16 5.72
CA LEU A 22 7.57 -18.15 4.93
C LEU A 22 7.58 -17.77 3.44
N LEU A 23 8.64 -17.09 2.98
CA LEU A 23 8.85 -16.89 1.54
C LEU A 23 8.95 -18.25 0.83
N PRO A 24 8.39 -18.43 -0.38
CA PRO A 24 8.50 -19.70 -1.07
C PRO A 24 9.98 -19.98 -1.39
N ALA A 25 10.34 -21.26 -1.49
CA ALA A 25 11.68 -21.65 -1.92
C ALA A 25 12.00 -20.99 -3.28
N GLY A 26 13.10 -20.24 -3.35
CA GLY A 26 13.51 -19.50 -4.54
C GLY A 26 12.99 -18.05 -4.62
N PHE A 27 12.32 -17.54 -3.59
CA PHE A 27 12.03 -16.11 -3.50
C PHE A 27 13.35 -15.31 -3.44
N PRO A 28 13.48 -14.20 -4.17
CA PRO A 28 14.73 -13.43 -4.17
C PRO A 28 14.99 -12.86 -2.78
N ASP A 29 16.26 -12.92 -2.34
CA ASP A 29 16.68 -12.33 -1.07
C ASP A 29 16.75 -10.80 -1.22
N PHE A 30 15.61 -10.14 -1.00
CA PHE A 30 15.56 -8.69 -0.87
C PHE A 30 15.75 -8.30 0.60
N PRO A 31 16.61 -7.30 0.90
CA PRO A 31 16.74 -6.81 2.27
C PRO A 31 15.39 -6.28 2.74
N VAL A 32 14.96 -6.72 3.93
CA VAL A 32 13.78 -6.16 4.58
C VAL A 32 14.19 -4.84 5.23
N PRO A 33 13.68 -3.69 4.76
CA PRO A 33 14.00 -2.42 5.41
C PRO A 33 13.42 -2.41 6.82
N THR A 34 14.04 -1.71 7.75
CA THR A 34 13.43 -1.42 9.06
C THR A 34 12.28 -0.43 8.91
N ARG A 35 11.43 -0.34 9.94
CA ARG A 35 10.36 0.70 9.98
C ARG A 35 10.96 2.10 9.90
N GLU A 36 12.09 2.35 10.55
CA GLU A 36 12.81 3.61 10.49
C GLU A 36 13.29 3.95 9.07
N GLU A 37 13.92 2.99 8.38
CA GLU A 37 14.35 3.15 6.99
C GLU A 37 13.17 3.41 6.03
N ALA A 38 12.00 2.84 6.34
CA ALA A 38 10.76 3.07 5.60
C ALA A 38 10.03 4.38 5.98
N GLY A 39 10.53 5.12 6.98
CA GLY A 39 9.90 6.32 7.52
C GLY A 39 8.60 6.05 8.29
N LEU A 40 8.37 4.81 8.74
CA LEU A 40 7.20 4.36 9.48
C LEU A 40 7.42 4.49 10.99
N PRO A 41 6.40 4.88 11.78
CA PRO A 41 6.50 4.85 13.23
C PRO A 41 6.61 3.41 13.76
N GLU A 42 7.39 3.21 14.81
CA GLU A 42 7.69 1.88 15.36
C GLU A 42 6.43 1.17 15.90
N GLU A 43 5.55 1.90 16.58
CA GLU A 43 4.38 1.33 17.29
C GLU A 43 3.02 1.62 16.61
N ALA A 44 3.02 2.22 15.41
CA ALA A 44 1.78 2.54 14.70
C ALA A 44 1.28 1.35 13.88
N PHE A 45 -0.05 1.22 13.76
CA PHE A 45 -0.65 0.32 12.80
C PHE A 45 -0.50 0.86 11.37
N VAL A 46 -0.05 0.04 10.42
CA VAL A 46 0.20 0.47 9.03
C VAL A 46 -0.89 -0.06 8.10
N TYR A 47 -1.73 0.84 7.61
CA TYR A 47 -2.52 0.59 6.41
C TYR A 47 -1.64 0.79 5.18
N VAL A 48 -1.72 -0.08 4.18
CA VAL A 48 -0.85 0.01 3.00
C VAL A 48 -1.63 -0.16 1.71
N CYS A 49 -1.29 0.65 0.71
CA CYS A 49 -1.78 0.50 -0.65
C CYS A 49 -0.66 0.79 -1.65
N PHE A 50 -0.01 -0.28 -2.13
CA PHE A 50 1.01 -0.17 -3.18
C PHE A 50 0.43 -0.17 -4.60
N ASN A 51 -0.64 0.60 -4.79
CA ASN A 51 -1.17 0.92 -6.12
C ASN A 51 -0.88 2.38 -6.47
N LYS A 52 -0.82 2.68 -7.76
CA LYS A 52 -0.79 4.08 -8.21
C LYS A 52 -2.05 4.79 -7.70
N ILE A 53 -1.89 5.96 -7.08
CA ILE A 53 -3.02 6.70 -6.49
C ILE A 53 -4.13 7.04 -7.49
N MET A 54 -3.79 7.20 -8.77
CA MET A 54 -4.76 7.41 -9.85
C MET A 54 -5.75 6.24 -10.05
N LYS A 55 -5.46 5.05 -9.51
CA LYS A 55 -6.38 3.90 -9.51
C LYS A 55 -7.37 3.94 -8.35
N VAL A 56 -7.23 4.89 -7.43
CA VAL A 56 -8.07 5.00 -6.24
C VAL A 56 -9.13 6.07 -6.50
N GLU A 57 -10.40 5.68 -6.39
CA GLU A 57 -11.50 6.62 -6.50
C GLU A 57 -11.51 7.60 -5.31
N PRO A 58 -11.84 8.89 -5.52
CA PRO A 58 -11.91 9.87 -4.42
C PRO A 58 -12.81 9.45 -3.23
N SER A 59 -13.91 8.73 -3.49
CA SER A 59 -14.83 8.25 -2.45
C SER A 59 -14.19 7.17 -1.55
N ILE A 60 -13.37 6.30 -2.14
CA ILE A 60 -12.58 5.29 -1.45
C ILE A 60 -11.48 5.96 -0.63
N PHE A 61 -10.74 6.89 -1.24
CA PHE A 61 -9.70 7.64 -0.52
C PHE A 61 -10.28 8.39 0.68
N THR A 62 -11.43 9.04 0.51
CA THR A 62 -12.18 9.71 1.59
C THR A 62 -12.53 8.76 2.74
N SER A 63 -12.91 7.52 2.42
CA SER A 63 -13.22 6.51 3.42
C SER A 63 -11.98 6.14 4.24
N TRP A 64 -10.80 6.04 3.61
CA TRP A 64 -9.54 5.82 4.32
C TRP A 64 -9.19 6.98 5.25
N LEU A 65 -9.35 8.23 4.80
CA LEU A 65 -9.09 9.40 5.66
C LEU A 65 -10.00 9.44 6.89
N ARG A 66 -11.28 9.06 6.74
CA ARG A 66 -12.21 8.93 7.87
C ARG A 66 -11.82 7.82 8.85
N ILE A 67 -11.19 6.75 8.37
CA ILE A 67 -10.63 5.70 9.23
C ILE A 67 -9.46 6.29 10.02
N LEU A 68 -8.49 6.93 9.36
CA LEU A 68 -7.33 7.56 10.00
C LEU A 68 -7.72 8.59 11.08
N GLN A 69 -8.81 9.34 10.87
CA GLN A 69 -9.33 10.26 11.90
C GLN A 69 -9.74 9.56 13.20
N ARG A 70 -10.13 8.28 13.12
CA ARG A 70 -10.60 7.46 14.26
C ARG A 70 -9.49 6.58 14.83
N THR A 71 -8.36 6.46 14.14
CA THR A 71 -7.22 5.62 14.51
C THR A 71 -5.96 6.47 14.64
N PRO A 72 -5.83 7.30 15.70
CA PRO A 72 -4.72 8.26 15.81
C PRO A 72 -3.34 7.61 15.89
N ASN A 73 -3.24 6.34 16.31
CA ASN A 73 -1.99 5.56 16.30
C ASN A 73 -1.89 4.66 15.04
N SER A 74 -2.16 5.23 13.87
CA SER A 74 -2.05 4.52 12.60
C SER A 74 -1.51 5.42 11.50
N VAL A 75 -1.04 4.82 10.42
CA VAL A 75 -0.56 5.51 9.23
C VAL A 75 -1.10 4.83 7.98
N LEU A 76 -1.18 5.59 6.89
CA LEU A 76 -1.48 5.09 5.56
C LEU A 76 -0.24 5.24 4.67
N TRP A 77 0.27 4.09 4.22
CA TRP A 77 1.46 3.99 3.39
C TRP A 77 1.09 3.81 1.92
N LEU A 78 1.36 4.84 1.12
CA LEU A 78 1.01 4.92 -0.30
C LEU A 78 2.25 4.94 -1.17
N LEU A 79 2.17 4.54 -2.45
CA LEU A 79 3.29 4.78 -3.37
C LEU A 79 3.48 6.28 -3.62
N SER A 80 4.74 6.70 -3.69
CA SER A 80 5.15 8.05 -4.10
C SER A 80 4.96 8.32 -5.60
N SER A 81 4.47 7.34 -6.37
CA SER A 81 4.29 7.46 -7.83
C SER A 81 2.81 7.61 -8.21
N PRO A 82 2.44 8.62 -9.02
CA PRO A 82 3.28 9.72 -9.51
C PRO A 82 3.64 10.74 -8.41
N ILE A 83 4.86 11.29 -8.46
CA ILE A 83 5.38 12.24 -7.45
C ILE A 83 4.56 13.53 -7.47
N GLU A 84 4.07 13.89 -8.65
CA GLU A 84 3.25 15.05 -8.93
C GLU A 84 1.90 15.01 -8.20
N ALA A 85 1.45 13.83 -7.74
CA ALA A 85 0.20 13.66 -6.99
C ALA A 85 0.37 13.83 -5.47
N ILE A 86 1.60 13.81 -4.95
CA ILE A 86 1.87 13.87 -3.50
C ILE A 86 1.30 15.15 -2.87
N PRO A 87 1.51 16.36 -3.43
CA PRO A 87 0.97 17.59 -2.83
C PRO A 87 -0.55 17.59 -2.72
N GLN A 88 -1.26 17.11 -3.75
CA GLN A 88 -2.73 17.09 -3.80
C GLN A 88 -3.28 16.04 -2.83
N VAL A 89 -2.61 14.89 -2.69
CA VAL A 89 -2.97 13.89 -1.67
C VAL A 89 -2.85 14.48 -0.27
N LYS A 90 -1.74 15.16 0.05
CA LYS A 90 -1.55 15.82 1.34
C LYS A 90 -2.56 16.95 1.58
N GLU A 91 -2.81 17.79 0.58
CA GLU A 91 -3.79 18.87 0.66
C GLU A 91 -5.22 18.33 0.86
N TYR A 92 -5.57 17.23 0.18
CA TYR A 92 -6.88 16.61 0.37
C TYR A 92 -7.01 16.00 1.77
N ALA A 93 -5.93 15.38 2.28
CA ALA A 93 -5.88 14.82 3.63
C ALA A 93 -5.91 15.86 4.74
N SER A 94 -5.39 17.07 4.50
CA SER A 94 -5.39 18.15 5.50
C SER A 94 -6.79 18.65 5.85
N LYS A 95 -7.75 18.53 4.90
CA LYS A 95 -9.18 18.78 5.15
C LYS A 95 -9.75 17.87 6.25
N TYR A 96 -9.10 16.72 6.46
CA TYR A 96 -9.43 15.74 7.50
C TYR A 96 -8.44 15.78 8.68
N ARG A 97 -7.41 16.63 8.64
CA ARG A 97 -6.35 16.76 9.67
C ARG A 97 -5.57 15.46 9.92
N VAL A 98 -5.35 14.69 8.86
CA VAL A 98 -4.61 13.40 8.91
C VAL A 98 -3.45 13.35 7.91
N GLU A 99 -3.04 14.49 7.36
CA GLU A 99 -1.92 14.61 6.42
C GLU A 99 -0.61 14.07 6.98
N ASN A 100 -0.40 14.19 8.30
CA ASN A 100 0.77 13.66 8.99
C ASN A 100 0.74 12.14 9.17
N GLN A 101 -0.42 11.51 8.99
CA GLN A 101 -0.57 10.05 9.01
C GLN A 101 -0.32 9.42 7.62
N ILE A 102 -0.05 10.22 6.57
CA ILE A 102 0.21 9.71 5.22
C ILE A 102 1.71 9.65 4.96
N ILE A 103 2.22 8.45 4.71
CA ILE A 103 3.62 8.17 4.41
C ILE A 103 3.71 7.67 2.98
N PHE A 104 4.75 8.10 2.25
CA PHE A 104 4.94 7.73 0.85
C PHE A 104 6.14 6.79 0.68
N ALA A 105 5.87 5.57 0.24
CA ALA A 105 6.88 4.57 -0.10
C ALA A 105 7.52 4.87 -1.47
N PRO A 106 8.83 4.70 -1.63
CA PRO A 106 9.46 4.76 -2.95
C PRO A 106 8.94 3.64 -3.85
N PHE A 107 8.83 3.95 -5.15
CA PHE A 107 8.50 2.95 -6.15
C PHE A 107 9.59 1.88 -6.27
N VAL A 108 9.18 0.64 -6.52
CA VAL A 108 10.06 -0.51 -6.76
C VAL A 108 9.70 -1.20 -8.04
N ASN A 109 10.69 -1.85 -8.63
CA ASN A 109 10.54 -2.46 -9.95
C ASN A 109 9.82 -3.81 -9.92
N THR A 110 9.73 -4.47 -8.76
CA THR A 110 9.16 -5.81 -8.64
C THR A 110 8.06 -5.89 -7.59
N ALA A 111 7.12 -6.83 -7.78
CA ALA A 111 6.13 -7.15 -6.77
C ALA A 111 6.77 -7.81 -5.53
N ASP A 112 7.83 -8.60 -5.74
CA ASP A 112 8.58 -9.27 -4.68
C ASP A 112 9.19 -8.32 -3.67
N GLU A 113 9.77 -7.21 -4.13
CA GLU A 113 10.30 -6.19 -3.22
C GLU A 113 9.19 -5.51 -2.39
N ASN A 114 8.00 -5.33 -2.98
CA ASN A 114 6.83 -4.84 -2.23
C ASN A 114 6.34 -5.87 -1.20
N TYR A 115 6.37 -7.17 -1.52
CA TYR A 115 5.96 -8.23 -0.58
C TYR A 115 6.81 -8.25 0.67
N VAL A 116 8.12 -8.04 0.54
CA VAL A 116 9.03 -7.96 1.68
C VAL A 116 8.66 -6.78 2.60
N ARG A 117 8.26 -5.64 2.03
CA ARG A 117 7.84 -4.46 2.78
C ARG A 117 6.52 -4.63 3.53
N LEU A 118 5.66 -5.57 3.13
CA LEU A 118 4.40 -5.87 3.85
C LEU A 118 4.62 -6.53 5.23
N ARG A 119 5.88 -6.83 5.57
CA ARG A 119 6.28 -7.34 6.88
C ARG A 119 6.54 -6.24 7.92
N LEU A 120 6.50 -4.98 7.49
CA LEU A 120 6.66 -3.81 8.35
C LEU A 120 5.35 -3.45 9.00
#